data_AF-A0AAN8MPM4-F1
#
_entry.id   AF-A0AAN8MPM4-F1
#
_cell.length_a   1.000
_cell.length_b   1.000
_cell.length_c   1.000
_cell.angle_alpha   90.00
_cell.angle_beta   90.00
_cell.angle_gamma   90.00
#
_symmetry.space_group_name_H-M   'P 1'
#
loop_
_entity.id
_entity.type
_entity.pdbx_description
1 polymer ?
#
loop_
_entity_poly.entity_id
_entity_poly.type
_entity_poly.pdbx_seq_one_letter_code
_entity_poly.pdbx_strand_id
1 'polypeptide(L)'
;MAKTRELCKDIRDKIVDLYKSDETKIELFGLNSTRRVWRKKKDEYNPKNTIPIVKHGGGNIILWGCFSAKGTGRLHRIEGRMDGAMYREILANNLLPSVRALKMGRGWVFQHDNDPKHTARATKEWLRKKHLKVLEWPSQSPDLNLIENLWRELKVRIAQRQPRNLKDLEKVCMEEWAKIPAAVCVVCKPGQELQETYDLCNCKQRFLYQILSSSFLMYQILMSCNKMQINYLKIIQCDFLDFCFRFRLSQLKCTYDKNYRPLHAL
;
A
#
# COMPACT_ATOMS: atom_id res chain seq x y z
N MET A 1 -6.59 1.91 -18.93
CA MET A 1 -7.06 0.59 -18.45
C MET A 1 -6.37 -0.59 -19.14
N ALA A 2 -6.26 -0.67 -20.47
CA ALA A 2 -5.59 -1.80 -21.15
C ALA A 2 -4.09 -1.95 -20.78
N LYS A 3 -3.30 -0.87 -20.87
CA LYS A 3 -1.87 -0.86 -20.49
C LYS A 3 -1.62 -1.32 -19.05
N THR A 4 -2.48 -0.89 -18.12
CA THR A 4 -2.40 -1.28 -16.70
C THR A 4 -2.66 -2.78 -16.52
N ARG A 5 -3.64 -3.36 -17.23
CA ARG A 5 -3.95 -4.80 -17.15
C ARG A 5 -2.82 -5.66 -17.71
N GLU A 6 -2.22 -5.23 -18.81
CA GLU A 6 -1.08 -5.91 -19.43
C GLU A 6 0.15 -5.88 -18.52
N LEU A 7 0.43 -4.72 -17.91
CA LEU A 7 1.50 -4.61 -16.92
C LEU A 7 1.25 -5.49 -15.69
N CYS A 8 0.03 -5.54 -15.17
CA CYS A 8 -0.29 -6.43 -14.04
C CYS A 8 -0.05 -7.90 -14.39
N LYS A 9 -0.30 -8.29 -15.66
CA LYS A 9 0.00 -9.63 -16.15
C LYS A 9 1.51 -9.85 -16.23
N ASP A 10 2.26 -8.91 -16.80
CA ASP A 10 3.73 -9.00 -16.92
C ASP A 10 4.42 -9.05 -15.55
N ILE A 11 3.97 -8.22 -14.59
CA ILE A 11 4.46 -8.24 -13.21
C ILE A 11 4.16 -9.59 -12.55
N ARG A 12 2.98 -10.17 -12.78
CA ARG A 12 2.60 -11.48 -12.22
C ARG A 12 3.52 -12.58 -12.74
N ASP A 13 3.76 -12.59 -14.05
CA ASP A 13 4.56 -13.63 -14.70
C ASP A 13 6.06 -13.52 -14.36
N LYS A 14 6.56 -12.30 -14.13
CA LYS A 14 7.98 -12.02 -13.82
C LYS A 14 8.25 -11.74 -12.34
N ILE A 15 7.29 -11.98 -11.44
CA ILE A 15 7.36 -11.45 -10.07
C ILE A 15 8.61 -11.88 -9.29
N VAL A 16 9.12 -13.09 -9.59
CA VAL A 16 10.31 -13.65 -8.93
C VAL A 16 11.60 -12.97 -9.41
N ASP A 17 11.63 -12.54 -10.67
CA ASP A 17 12.79 -11.93 -11.32
C ASP A 17 12.70 -10.40 -11.37
N LEU A 18 11.66 -9.82 -10.77
CA LEU A 18 11.45 -8.38 -10.69
C LEU A 18 12.19 -7.80 -9.47
N TYR A 19 13.12 -6.90 -9.76
CA TYR A 19 13.86 -6.13 -8.76
C TYR A 19 13.33 -4.70 -8.71
N LYS A 20 12.77 -4.31 -7.57
CA LYS A 20 12.07 -3.02 -7.40
C LYS A 20 12.89 -2.11 -6.52
N SER A 21 12.85 -0.82 -6.81
CA SER A 21 13.47 0.20 -5.97
C SER A 21 12.64 1.47 -5.91
N ASP A 22 12.75 2.18 -4.79
CA ASP A 22 12.04 3.42 -4.55
C ASP A 22 12.66 4.20 -3.39
N GLU A 23 12.19 5.42 -3.19
CA GLU A 23 12.57 6.30 -2.09
C GLU A 23 11.43 6.54 -1.11
N THR A 24 11.71 6.50 0.20
CA THR A 24 10.72 6.88 1.22
C THR A 24 11.30 7.87 2.22
N LYS A 25 10.44 8.78 2.70
CA LYS A 25 10.73 9.67 3.81
C LYS A 25 10.26 9.04 5.11
N ILE A 26 11.12 9.02 6.12
CA ILE A 26 10.79 8.60 7.49
C ILE A 26 11.06 9.75 8.45
N GLU A 27 10.03 10.15 9.17
CA GLU A 27 10.10 11.22 10.17
C GLU A 27 10.41 10.63 11.56
N LEU A 28 11.25 11.33 12.34
CA LEU A 28 11.62 10.89 13.69
C LEU A 28 10.40 10.87 14.62
N PHE A 29 9.60 11.93 14.56
CA PHE A 29 8.32 12.06 15.24
C PHE A 29 7.20 12.24 14.22
N GLY A 30 7.10 11.29 13.29
CA GLY A 30 6.00 11.23 12.32
C GLY A 30 4.76 10.58 12.90
N LEU A 31 3.59 11.07 12.51
CA LEU A 31 2.30 10.40 12.77
C LEU A 31 2.20 9.12 11.92
N ASN A 32 2.92 8.06 12.29
CA ASN A 32 2.86 6.78 11.56
C ASN A 32 1.68 5.91 11.99
N SER A 33 0.91 6.32 12.99
CA SER A 33 -0.39 5.74 13.31
C SER A 33 -1.28 6.79 13.96
N THR A 34 -2.52 6.90 13.47
CA THR A 34 -3.59 7.50 14.26
C THR A 34 -3.84 6.55 15.44
N ARG A 35 -3.23 6.85 16.60
CA ARG A 35 -3.53 6.12 17.83
C ARG A 35 -4.92 6.51 18.27
N ARG A 36 -5.88 5.59 18.15
CA ARG A 36 -7.20 5.77 18.76
C ARG A 36 -7.11 5.53 20.25
N VAL A 37 -7.72 6.44 21.00
CA VAL A 37 -7.80 6.38 22.46
C VAL A 37 -9.26 6.42 22.85
N TRP A 38 -9.69 5.44 23.65
CA TRP A 38 -11.00 5.48 24.30
C TRP A 38 -10.89 6.40 25.51
N ARG A 39 -11.73 7.43 25.59
CA ARG A 39 -11.72 8.41 26.68
C ARG A 39 -13.15 8.77 27.11
N LYS A 40 -13.29 9.24 28.36
CA LYS A 40 -14.55 9.83 28.84
C LYS A 40 -14.73 11.24 28.28
N LYS A 41 -15.98 11.71 28.24
CA LYS A 41 -16.33 13.09 27.83
C LYS A 41 -15.66 14.07 28.80
N LYS A 42 -15.03 15.15 28.30
CA LYS A 42 -14.22 16.15 29.03
C LYS A 42 -12.76 15.78 29.36
N ASP A 43 -12.30 14.56 29.03
CA ASP A 43 -10.88 14.18 29.19
C ASP A 43 -10.05 14.49 27.93
N GLU A 44 -10.43 15.52 27.16
CA GLU A 44 -9.88 15.66 25.82
C GLU A 44 -8.39 15.99 25.78
N TYR A 45 -7.95 16.78 26.77
CA TYR A 45 -6.59 17.31 26.86
C TYR A 45 -5.70 16.54 27.84
N ASN A 46 -6.17 15.43 28.40
CA ASN A 46 -5.37 14.61 29.30
C ASN A 46 -4.10 14.13 28.53
N PRO A 47 -2.88 14.29 29.07
CA PRO A 47 -1.65 13.80 28.44
C PRO A 47 -1.66 12.31 28.06
N LYS A 48 -2.49 11.49 28.73
CA LYS A 48 -2.70 10.08 28.38
C LYS A 48 -3.52 9.87 27.08
N ASN A 49 -4.28 10.90 26.69
CA ASN A 49 -5.20 10.92 25.54
C ASN A 49 -4.71 11.84 24.40
N THR A 50 -3.62 12.56 24.60
CA THR A 50 -2.99 13.42 23.59
C THR A 50 -1.63 12.84 23.20
N ILE A 51 -1.26 13.07 21.95
CA ILE A 51 0.09 12.74 21.46
C ILE A 51 0.83 14.07 21.36
N PRO A 52 1.95 14.27 22.08
CA PRO A 52 2.75 15.46 21.91
C PRO A 52 3.27 15.52 20.47
N ILE A 53 2.96 16.61 19.77
CA ILE A 53 3.44 16.89 18.42
C ILE A 53 4.61 17.87 18.55
N VAL A 54 5.78 17.50 18.03
CA VAL A 54 6.87 18.46 17.87
C VAL A 54 6.69 19.19 16.54
N LYS A 55 6.85 20.52 16.55
CA LYS A 55 6.92 21.30 15.31
C LYS A 55 8.09 20.75 14.47
N HIS A 56 7.84 20.43 13.20
CA HIS A 56 8.79 19.83 12.25
C HIS A 56 9.21 18.37 12.50
N GLY A 57 8.48 17.60 13.33
CA GLY A 57 8.67 16.13 13.43
C GLY A 57 10.05 15.68 13.93
N GLY A 58 10.85 16.59 14.53
CA GLY A 58 12.23 16.33 14.98
C GLY A 58 13.22 15.97 13.87
N GLY A 59 12.86 16.27 12.62
CA GLY A 59 13.66 15.92 11.44
C GLY A 59 13.18 14.65 10.74
N ASN A 60 13.78 14.38 9.58
CA ASN A 60 13.49 13.20 8.78
C ASN A 60 14.76 12.69 8.11
N ILE A 61 14.70 11.43 7.67
CA ILE A 61 15.66 10.84 6.77
C ILE A 61 14.95 10.39 5.49
N ILE A 62 15.66 10.45 4.38
CA ILE A 62 15.22 9.90 3.10
C ILE A 62 16.03 8.64 2.86
N LEU A 63 15.36 7.55 2.53
CA LEU A 63 15.96 6.25 2.29
C LEU A 63 15.66 5.81 0.87
N TRP A 64 16.68 5.35 0.16
CA TRP A 64 16.52 4.52 -1.02
C TRP A 64 16.57 3.06 -0.60
N GLY A 65 15.61 2.25 -1.06
CA GLY A 65 15.63 0.82 -0.80
C GLY A 65 15.21 0.03 -2.02
N CYS A 66 15.45 -1.27 -1.94
CA CYS A 66 15.18 -2.18 -3.04
C CYS A 66 14.84 -3.57 -2.52
N PHE A 67 14.05 -4.33 -3.28
CA PHE A 67 13.70 -5.69 -2.89
C PHE A 67 13.28 -6.53 -4.11
N SER A 68 13.23 -7.85 -3.89
CA SER A 68 12.64 -8.82 -4.81
C SER A 68 11.79 -9.81 -4.03
N ALA A 69 11.11 -10.75 -4.70
CA ALA A 69 10.43 -11.85 -4.02
C ALA A 69 11.37 -12.68 -3.11
N LYS A 70 12.69 -12.64 -3.35
CA LYS A 70 13.68 -13.36 -2.54
C LYS A 70 14.03 -12.66 -1.22
N GLY A 71 13.60 -11.43 -1.02
CA GLY A 71 13.88 -10.64 0.18
C GLY A 71 14.30 -9.20 -0.11
N THR A 72 14.67 -8.51 0.96
CA THR A 72 15.15 -7.13 0.93
C THR A 72 16.57 -7.04 0.39
N GLY A 73 16.80 -6.10 -0.53
CA GLY A 73 18.14 -5.69 -0.96
C GLY A 73 18.76 -4.69 0.01
N ARG A 74 19.71 -3.89 -0.48
CA ARG A 74 20.33 -2.83 0.33
C ARG A 74 19.36 -1.67 0.59
N LEU A 75 19.50 -1.08 1.76
CA LEU A 75 18.89 0.19 2.16
C LEU A 75 20.00 1.24 2.26
N HIS A 76 19.78 2.42 1.72
CA HIS A 76 20.77 3.49 1.66
C HIS A 76 20.15 4.81 2.08
N ARG A 77 20.81 5.53 3.00
CA ARG A 77 20.40 6.86 3.41
C ARG A 77 20.84 7.89 2.37
N ILE A 78 19.90 8.70 1.93
CA ILE A 78 20.14 9.83 1.04
C ILE A 78 20.44 11.07 1.90
N GLU A 79 21.55 11.72 1.63
CA GLU A 79 21.93 12.98 2.26
C GLU A 79 21.54 14.17 1.37
N GLY A 80 20.66 15.04 1.87
CA GLY A 80 20.20 16.21 1.13
C GLY A 80 19.16 15.88 0.05
N ARG A 81 19.10 16.73 -0.97
CA ARG A 81 18.17 16.58 -2.09
C ARG A 81 18.82 15.70 -3.16
N MET A 82 18.19 14.57 -3.48
CA MET A 82 18.69 13.69 -4.54
C MET A 82 18.51 14.31 -5.92
N ASP A 83 19.61 14.41 -6.66
CA ASP A 83 19.61 14.73 -8.08
C ASP A 83 19.83 13.46 -8.94
N GLY A 84 19.85 13.63 -10.26
CA GLY A 84 20.07 12.51 -11.18
C GLY A 84 21.47 11.90 -11.11
N ALA A 85 22.50 12.65 -10.69
CA ALA A 85 23.86 12.14 -10.57
C ALA A 85 24.01 11.26 -9.32
N MET A 86 23.55 11.76 -8.18
CA MET A 86 23.45 11.03 -6.93
C MET A 86 22.61 9.76 -7.11
N TYR A 87 21.49 9.82 -7.84
CA TYR A 87 20.70 8.64 -8.14
C TYR A 87 21.50 7.55 -8.88
N ARG A 88 22.24 7.92 -9.93
CA ARG A 88 23.09 6.96 -10.66
C ARG A 88 24.20 6.37 -9.80
N GLU A 89 24.77 7.16 -8.88
CA GLU A 89 25.77 6.69 -7.92
C GLU A 89 25.17 5.68 -6.93
N ILE A 90 23.99 5.97 -6.39
CA ILE A 90 23.25 5.06 -5.50
C ILE A 90 22.98 3.74 -6.22
N LEU A 91 22.52 3.78 -7.47
CA LEU A 91 22.32 2.57 -8.27
C LEU A 91 23.64 1.83 -8.51
N ALA A 92 24.73 2.52 -8.85
CA ALA A 92 26.04 1.91 -9.08
C ALA A 92 26.54 1.14 -7.85
N ASN A 93 26.37 1.73 -6.67
CA ASN A 93 26.90 1.21 -5.41
C ASN A 93 26.01 0.15 -4.76
N ASN A 94 24.69 0.17 -5.03
CA ASN A 94 23.74 -0.66 -4.29
C ASN A 94 23.01 -1.70 -5.14
N LEU A 95 22.77 -1.44 -6.43
CA LEU A 95 21.92 -2.30 -7.25
C LEU A 95 22.55 -3.68 -7.48
N LEU A 96 23.72 -3.74 -8.10
CA LEU A 96 24.36 -5.03 -8.43
C LEU A 96 24.76 -5.83 -7.18
N PRO A 97 25.29 -5.21 -6.10
CA PRO A 97 25.55 -5.95 -4.86
C PRO A 97 24.29 -6.58 -4.26
N SER A 98 23.15 -5.89 -4.31
CA SER A 98 21.88 -6.42 -3.80
C SER A 98 21.36 -7.58 -4.65
N VAL A 99 21.40 -7.46 -5.98
CA VAL A 99 21.04 -8.54 -6.91
C VAL A 99 21.86 -9.80 -6.64
N ARG A 100 23.17 -9.65 -6.39
CA ARG A 100 24.07 -10.76 -6.03
C ARG A 100 23.73 -11.35 -4.66
N ALA A 101 23.52 -10.51 -3.65
CA ALA A 101 23.17 -10.96 -2.29
C ALA A 101 21.84 -11.76 -2.28
N LEU A 102 20.87 -11.33 -3.09
CA LEU A 102 19.58 -12.01 -3.26
C LEU A 102 19.67 -13.25 -4.17
N LYS A 103 20.84 -13.56 -4.74
CA LYS A 103 21.06 -14.67 -5.68
C LYS A 103 20.01 -14.69 -6.80
N MET A 104 19.73 -13.53 -7.41
CA MET A 104 18.76 -13.45 -8.50
C MET A 104 19.23 -14.22 -9.73
N GLY A 105 18.26 -14.76 -10.48
CA GLY A 105 18.52 -15.49 -11.72
C GLY A 105 19.06 -14.59 -12.83
N ARG A 106 19.41 -15.20 -13.96
CA ARG A 106 19.72 -14.42 -15.18
C ARG A 106 18.44 -13.81 -15.72
N GLY A 107 18.54 -12.59 -16.26
CA GLY A 107 17.41 -11.94 -16.93
C GLY A 107 16.43 -11.21 -16.02
N TRP A 108 16.81 -10.93 -14.78
CA TRP A 108 16.04 -10.06 -13.89
C TRP A 108 15.75 -8.69 -14.53
N VAL A 109 14.63 -8.10 -14.12
CA VAL A 109 14.14 -6.82 -14.64
C VAL A 109 14.14 -5.80 -13.52
N PHE A 110 14.71 -4.62 -13.80
CA PHE A 110 14.74 -3.48 -12.90
C PHE A 110 13.45 -2.68 -13.00
N GLN A 111 12.84 -2.34 -11.88
CA GLN A 111 11.70 -1.43 -11.81
C GLN A 111 12.03 -0.26 -10.87
N HIS A 112 11.73 0.94 -11.38
CA HIS A 112 11.72 2.21 -10.67
C HIS A 112 10.55 3.05 -11.17
N ASP A 113 10.18 4.10 -10.46
CA ASP A 113 9.11 5.00 -10.89
C ASP A 113 9.55 5.95 -12.03
N ASN A 114 8.61 6.77 -12.49
CA ASN A 114 8.83 7.72 -13.58
C ASN A 114 9.26 9.12 -13.10
N ASP A 115 9.91 9.25 -11.93
CA ASP A 115 10.43 10.55 -11.50
C ASP A 115 11.32 11.17 -12.61
N PRO A 116 11.23 12.48 -12.86
CA PRO A 116 12.11 13.17 -13.81
C PRO A 116 13.60 12.78 -13.72
N LYS A 117 14.12 12.53 -12.52
CA LYS A 117 15.52 12.13 -12.31
C LYS A 117 15.83 10.71 -12.81
N HIS A 118 14.83 9.83 -12.78
CA HIS A 118 14.90 8.44 -13.24
C HIS A 118 14.76 8.36 -14.77
N THR A 119 13.91 9.22 -15.32
CA THR A 119 13.59 9.27 -16.76
C THR A 119 14.49 10.20 -17.57
N ALA A 120 15.38 10.95 -16.90
CA ALA A 120 16.37 11.82 -17.53
C ALA A 120 17.25 11.07 -18.53
N ARG A 121 17.63 11.74 -19.62
CA ARG A 121 18.46 11.16 -20.70
C ARG A 121 19.74 10.51 -20.17
N ALA A 122 20.47 11.20 -19.29
CA ALA A 122 21.70 10.69 -18.70
C ALA A 122 21.48 9.41 -17.88
N THR A 123 20.35 9.29 -17.17
CA THR A 123 20.00 8.09 -16.40
C THR A 123 19.65 6.92 -17.32
N LYS A 124 18.84 7.16 -18.36
CA LYS A 124 18.51 6.14 -19.38
C LYS A 124 19.75 5.63 -20.11
N GLU A 125 20.66 6.53 -20.50
CA GLU A 125 21.93 6.16 -21.13
C GLU A 125 22.83 5.34 -20.21
N TRP A 126 22.90 5.70 -18.93
CA TRP A 126 23.65 4.95 -17.92
C TRP A 126 23.09 3.53 -17.74
N LEU A 127 21.76 3.40 -17.62
CA LEU A 127 21.09 2.09 -17.50
C LEU A 127 21.35 1.21 -18.73
N ARG A 128 21.29 1.81 -19.94
CA ARG A 128 21.63 1.13 -21.20
C ARG A 128 23.09 0.67 -21.23
N LYS A 129 24.05 1.52 -20.82
CA LYS A 129 25.48 1.19 -20.76
C LYS A 129 25.77 0.08 -19.75
N LYS A 130 24.97 -0.03 -18.69
CA LYS A 130 25.06 -1.12 -17.71
C LYS A 130 24.30 -2.38 -18.13
N HIS A 131 23.68 -2.39 -19.32
CA HIS A 131 22.89 -3.50 -19.86
C HIS A 131 21.74 -3.93 -18.92
N LEU A 132 21.14 -2.97 -18.20
CA LEU A 132 20.02 -3.24 -17.32
C LEU A 132 18.71 -3.25 -18.10
N LYS A 133 17.92 -4.31 -17.93
CA LYS A 133 16.55 -4.38 -18.45
C LYS A 133 15.65 -3.60 -17.50
N VAL A 134 14.99 -2.56 -17.99
CA VAL A 134 14.09 -1.72 -17.19
C VAL A 134 12.64 -2.04 -17.58
N LEU A 135 11.78 -2.24 -16.58
CA LEU A 135 10.35 -2.42 -16.78
C LEU A 135 9.73 -1.08 -17.20
N GLU A 136 8.92 -1.09 -18.25
CA GLU A 136 8.13 0.10 -18.61
C GLU A 136 7.06 0.34 -17.55
N TRP A 137 7.13 1.48 -16.87
CA TRP A 137 6.21 1.83 -15.80
C TRP A 137 5.20 2.89 -16.28
N PRO A 138 3.90 2.74 -16.00
CA PRO A 138 2.90 3.75 -16.29
C PRO A 138 3.02 4.89 -15.29
N SER A 139 2.88 6.12 -15.77
CA SER A 139 2.85 7.30 -14.92
C SER A 139 1.72 7.23 -13.89
N GLN A 140 1.93 7.84 -12.72
CA GLN A 140 0.92 7.97 -11.65
C GLN A 140 0.28 6.64 -11.21
N SER A 141 1.08 5.58 -11.11
CA SER A 141 0.60 4.27 -10.64
C SER A 141 1.28 3.86 -9.32
N PRO A 142 1.12 4.64 -8.22
CA PRO A 142 1.68 4.29 -6.92
C PRO A 142 1.07 3.00 -6.37
N ASP A 143 -0.19 2.70 -6.71
CA ASP A 143 -0.90 1.49 -6.31
C ASP A 143 -0.25 0.19 -6.81
N LEU A 144 0.60 0.29 -7.84
CA LEU A 144 1.34 -0.83 -8.40
C LEU A 144 2.73 -0.97 -7.78
N ASN A 145 3.19 0.04 -7.03
CA ASN A 145 4.52 0.05 -6.44
C ASN A 145 4.54 -0.82 -5.18
N LEU A 146 4.88 -2.09 -5.37
CA LEU A 146 4.84 -3.11 -4.32
C LEU A 146 5.80 -2.83 -3.16
N ILE A 147 6.79 -1.95 -3.32
CA ILE A 147 7.68 -1.53 -2.24
C ILE A 147 6.98 -0.64 -1.21
N GLU A 148 5.84 -0.02 -1.55
CA GLU A 148 5.08 0.81 -0.61
C GLU A 148 4.56 -0.02 0.58
N ASN A 149 4.17 -1.26 0.32
CA ASN A 149 3.79 -2.21 1.37
C ASN A 149 4.97 -2.53 2.28
N LEU A 150 6.17 -2.64 1.72
CA LEU A 150 7.40 -2.87 2.46
C LEU A 150 7.79 -1.64 3.29
N TRP A 151 7.60 -0.43 2.76
CA TRP A 151 7.77 0.81 3.51
C TRP A 151 6.81 0.94 4.67
N ARG A 152 5.56 0.50 4.48
CA ARG A 152 4.57 0.46 5.55
C ARG A 152 5.00 -0.48 6.68
N GLU A 153 5.41 -1.70 6.33
CA GLU A 153 5.91 -2.69 7.30
C GLU A 153 7.12 -2.14 8.07
N LEU A 154 8.09 -1.54 7.36
CA LEU A 154 9.26 -0.93 7.98
C LEU A 154 8.86 0.18 8.97
N LYS A 155 7.94 1.08 8.57
CA LYS A 155 7.45 2.17 9.44
C LYS A 155 6.76 1.65 10.70
N VAL A 156 6.01 0.55 10.61
CA VAL A 156 5.39 -0.10 11.78
C VAL A 156 6.47 -0.62 12.74
N ARG A 157 7.49 -1.31 12.23
CA ARG A 157 8.60 -1.83 13.05
C ARG A 157 9.41 -0.72 13.72
N ILE A 158 9.71 0.35 12.98
CA ILE A 158 10.41 1.53 13.53
C ILE A 158 9.59 2.17 14.66
N ALA A 159 8.27 2.30 14.48
CA ALA A 159 7.40 2.90 15.49
C ALA A 159 7.40 2.11 16.81
N GLN A 160 7.55 0.78 16.76
CA GLN A 160 7.68 -0.06 17.96
C GLN A 160 8.99 0.16 18.71
N ARG A 161 10.06 0.53 18.01
CA ARG A 161 11.40 0.76 18.57
C ARG A 161 11.58 2.16 19.18
N GLN A 162 10.74 3.13 18.79
CA GLN A 162 10.73 4.51 19.32
C GLN A 162 12.11 5.20 19.31
N PRO A 163 12.72 5.38 18.13
CA PRO A 163 14.02 6.04 18.03
C PRO A 163 13.97 7.48 18.54
N ARG A 164 15.04 7.93 19.21
CA ARG A 164 15.05 9.23 19.92
C ARG A 164 15.77 10.36 19.18
N ASN A 165 16.58 10.03 18.19
CA ASN A 165 17.34 10.99 17.38
C ASN A 165 17.57 10.43 15.97
N LEU A 166 18.04 11.25 15.03
CA LEU A 166 18.21 10.85 13.63
C LEU A 166 19.24 9.74 13.40
N LYS A 167 20.31 9.68 14.21
CA LYS A 167 21.31 8.60 14.11
C LYS A 167 20.72 7.27 14.56
N ASP A 168 19.97 7.30 15.65
CA ASP A 168 19.25 6.14 16.17
C ASP A 168 18.15 5.69 15.21
N LEU A 169 17.41 6.64 14.62
CA LEU A 169 16.42 6.37 13.57
C LEU A 169 17.04 5.64 12.38
N GLU A 170 18.15 6.13 11.84
CA GLU A 170 18.85 5.47 10.74
C GLU A 170 19.29 4.05 11.11
N LYS A 171 19.90 3.88 12.30
CA LYS A 171 20.32 2.57 12.79
C LYS A 171 19.13 1.60 12.88
N VAL A 172 18.03 2.04 13.48
CA VAL A 172 16.80 1.23 13.61
C VAL A 172 16.23 0.89 12.23
N CYS A 173 16.25 1.82 11.26
CA CYS A 173 15.80 1.53 9.90
C CYS A 173 16.62 0.41 9.27
N MET A 174 17.95 0.47 9.38
CA MET A 174 18.86 -0.54 8.83
C MET A 174 18.66 -1.92 9.51
N GLU A 175 18.53 -1.93 10.85
CA GLU A 175 18.31 -3.16 11.62
C GLU A 175 16.96 -3.80 11.28
N GLU A 176 15.88 -3.03 11.26
CA GLU A 176 14.53 -3.56 11.02
C GLU A 176 14.34 -3.98 9.57
N TRP A 177 14.94 -3.27 8.62
CA TRP A 177 14.96 -3.65 7.21
C TRP A 177 15.59 -5.02 7.00
N ALA A 178 16.75 -5.27 7.61
CA ALA A 178 17.44 -6.57 7.52
C ALA A 178 16.64 -7.72 8.16
N LYS A 179 15.73 -7.41 9.09
CA LYS A 179 14.85 -8.40 9.76
C LYS A 179 13.54 -8.64 9.02
N ILE A 180 13.25 -7.95 7.92
CA ILE A 180 12.01 -8.20 7.17
C ILE A 180 12.15 -9.56 6.48
N PRO A 181 11.29 -10.55 6.81
CA PRO A 181 11.41 -11.88 6.23
C PRO A 181 11.03 -11.86 4.75
N ALA A 182 11.67 -12.71 3.95
CA ALA A 182 11.37 -12.85 2.52
C ALA A 182 9.88 -13.19 2.26
N ALA A 183 9.20 -13.85 3.20
CA ALA A 183 7.77 -14.12 3.11
C ALA A 183 6.93 -12.84 2.90
N VAL A 184 7.27 -11.73 3.56
CA VAL A 184 6.59 -10.44 3.37
C VAL A 184 6.83 -9.89 1.96
N CYS A 185 8.03 -10.11 1.42
CA CYS A 185 8.39 -9.71 0.06
C CYS A 185 7.65 -10.53 -1.01
N VAL A 186 7.31 -11.79 -0.73
CA VAL A 186 6.50 -12.65 -1.61
C VAL A 186 5.03 -12.28 -1.56
N VAL A 187 4.48 -11.94 -0.38
CA VAL A 187 3.07 -11.56 -0.19
C VAL A 187 2.72 -10.22 -0.84
N CYS A 188 3.72 -9.43 -1.22
CA CYS A 188 3.59 -8.34 -2.17
C CYS A 188 3.32 -8.86 -3.62
N LYS A 189 2.35 -9.76 -3.78
CA LYS A 189 1.79 -10.14 -5.08
C LYS A 189 0.67 -9.17 -5.43
N PRO A 190 0.68 -8.52 -6.60
CA PRO A 190 -0.50 -7.85 -7.10
C PRO A 190 -1.52 -8.94 -7.45
N GLY A 191 -2.44 -9.23 -6.51
CA GLY A 191 -3.47 -10.23 -6.75
C GLY A 191 -4.23 -10.75 -5.55
N GLN A 192 -3.70 -10.79 -4.32
CA GLN A 192 -4.50 -11.36 -3.22
C GLN A 192 -5.50 -10.36 -2.64
N GLU A 193 -5.10 -9.11 -2.37
CA GLU A 193 -6.08 -8.10 -1.93
C GLU A 193 -7.06 -7.71 -3.04
N LEU A 194 -6.63 -7.69 -4.31
CA LEU A 194 -7.52 -7.38 -5.43
C LEU A 194 -8.46 -8.54 -5.76
N GLN A 195 -8.03 -9.80 -5.73
CA GLN A 195 -8.91 -10.94 -5.99
C GLN A 195 -9.85 -11.20 -4.82
N GLU A 196 -9.42 -11.04 -3.56
CA GLU A 196 -10.33 -11.13 -2.42
C GLU A 196 -11.35 -9.98 -2.42
N THR A 197 -10.96 -8.75 -2.78
CA THR A 197 -11.93 -7.65 -2.96
C THR A 197 -12.79 -7.82 -4.21
N TYR A 198 -12.29 -8.36 -5.32
CA TYR A 198 -13.08 -8.66 -6.53
C TYR A 198 -14.03 -9.84 -6.32
N ASP A 199 -13.62 -10.86 -5.59
CA ASP A 199 -14.42 -12.05 -5.27
C ASP A 199 -15.41 -11.74 -4.15
N LEU A 200 -15.07 -10.91 -3.15
CA LEU A 200 -16.06 -10.36 -2.22
C LEU A 200 -17.03 -9.41 -2.93
N CYS A 201 -16.57 -8.59 -3.88
CA CYS A 201 -17.44 -7.70 -4.65
C CYS A 201 -18.36 -8.51 -5.57
N ASN A 202 -17.85 -9.50 -6.31
CA ASN A 202 -18.64 -10.40 -7.16
C ASN A 202 -19.54 -11.35 -6.37
N CYS A 203 -19.11 -11.85 -5.21
CA CYS A 203 -19.95 -12.70 -4.35
C CYS A 203 -21.09 -11.89 -3.74
N LYS A 204 -20.85 -10.63 -3.35
CA LYS A 204 -21.91 -9.71 -2.89
C LYS A 204 -22.79 -9.19 -4.03
N GLN A 205 -22.24 -9.02 -5.23
CA GLN A 205 -23.01 -8.61 -6.41
C GLN A 205 -23.89 -9.77 -6.89
N ARG A 206 -23.43 -11.04 -6.83
CA ARG A 206 -24.27 -12.24 -7.02
C ARG A 206 -25.33 -12.39 -5.93
N PHE A 207 -25.01 -12.09 -4.66
CA PHE A 207 -25.97 -12.15 -3.57
C PHE A 207 -27.03 -11.06 -3.68
N LEU A 208 -26.64 -9.83 -4.06
CA LEU A 208 -27.55 -8.74 -4.38
C LEU A 208 -28.38 -9.02 -5.64
N TYR A 209 -27.82 -9.63 -6.68
CA TYR A 209 -28.58 -10.04 -7.88
C TYR A 209 -29.54 -11.20 -7.58
N GLN A 210 -29.17 -12.14 -6.71
CA GLN A 210 -30.07 -13.20 -6.24
C GLN A 210 -31.21 -12.63 -5.40
N ILE A 211 -30.93 -11.72 -4.46
CA ILE A 211 -31.94 -11.03 -3.64
C ILE A 211 -32.84 -10.12 -4.51
N LEU A 212 -32.27 -9.41 -5.48
CA LEU A 212 -33.03 -8.58 -6.43
C LEU A 212 -33.82 -9.43 -7.42
N SER A 213 -33.31 -10.59 -7.85
CA SER A 213 -34.05 -11.51 -8.73
C SER A 213 -35.19 -12.24 -8.03
N SER A 214 -35.04 -12.58 -6.74
CA SER A 214 -36.11 -13.18 -5.95
C SER A 214 -37.17 -12.15 -5.56
N SER A 215 -36.78 -10.90 -5.31
CA SER A 215 -37.74 -9.79 -5.13
C SER A 215 -38.39 -9.33 -6.44
N PHE A 216 -37.73 -9.44 -7.59
CA PHE A 216 -38.33 -9.20 -8.92
C PHE A 216 -39.30 -10.32 -9.33
N LEU A 217 -39.00 -11.57 -8.98
CA LEU A 217 -39.91 -12.70 -9.15
C LEU A 217 -41.11 -12.59 -8.21
N MET A 218 -40.89 -12.15 -6.96
CA MET A 218 -41.96 -11.87 -6.00
C MET A 218 -42.84 -10.67 -6.46
N TYR A 219 -42.24 -9.66 -7.11
CA TYR A 219 -42.96 -8.53 -7.72
C TYR A 219 -43.76 -8.95 -8.96
N GLN A 220 -43.23 -9.86 -9.79
CA GLN A 220 -43.95 -10.44 -10.94
C GLN A 220 -45.13 -11.33 -10.49
N ILE A 221 -44.95 -12.07 -9.39
CA ILE A 221 -46.01 -12.87 -8.74
C ILE A 221 -47.06 -11.94 -8.10
N LEU A 222 -46.65 -10.87 -7.40
CA LEU A 222 -47.55 -9.85 -6.84
C LEU A 222 -48.27 -9.03 -7.92
N MET A 223 -47.66 -8.81 -9.09
CA MET A 223 -48.30 -8.13 -10.22
C MET A 223 -49.27 -9.03 -11.00
N SER A 224 -49.14 -10.36 -10.87
CA SER A 224 -50.06 -11.34 -11.45
C SER A 224 -51.23 -11.68 -10.50
N CYS A 225 -51.12 -11.33 -9.22
CA CYS A 225 -52.17 -11.47 -8.22
C CYS A 225 -52.59 -10.10 -7.65
N ASN A 226 -53.74 -9.61 -8.11
CA ASN A 226 -54.55 -8.48 -7.64
C ASN A 226 -54.27 -7.08 -8.20
N LYS A 227 -55.30 -6.60 -8.93
CA LYS A 227 -55.71 -5.21 -9.08
C LYS A 227 -55.71 -4.49 -7.72
N MET A 228 -54.88 -3.47 -7.54
CA MET A 228 -55.28 -2.19 -6.92
C MET A 228 -54.20 -1.13 -7.12
N GLN A 229 -54.67 0.08 -7.38
CA GLN A 229 -53.95 1.24 -7.92
C GLN A 229 -52.97 1.91 -6.94
N ILE A 230 -51.85 2.37 -7.50
CA ILE A 230 -51.25 3.71 -7.34
C ILE A 230 -51.17 4.26 -5.90
N ASN A 231 -50.04 4.02 -5.21
CA ASN A 231 -49.35 5.02 -4.35
C ASN A 231 -48.01 4.59 -3.73
N TYR A 232 -47.46 3.41 -4.04
CA TYR A 232 -46.22 2.90 -3.41
C TYR A 232 -44.90 3.42 -3.99
N LEU A 233 -44.90 4.22 -5.06
CA LEU A 233 -43.68 4.62 -5.77
C LEU A 233 -42.87 5.75 -5.11
N LYS A 234 -43.37 6.42 -4.06
CA LYS A 234 -42.62 7.50 -3.37
C LYS A 234 -41.87 7.07 -2.11
N ILE A 235 -42.18 5.91 -1.53
CA ILE A 235 -41.54 5.46 -0.27
C ILE A 235 -40.20 4.75 -0.55
N ILE A 236 -40.09 4.02 -1.67
CA ILE A 236 -38.91 3.19 -1.98
C ILE A 236 -37.68 4.04 -2.39
N GLN A 237 -37.87 5.27 -2.86
CA GLN A 237 -36.76 6.11 -3.33
C GLN A 237 -36.01 6.82 -2.19
N CYS A 238 -36.65 7.03 -1.04
CA CYS A 238 -35.98 7.63 0.13
C CYS A 238 -35.14 6.61 0.92
N ASP A 239 -35.57 5.35 1.01
CA ASP A 239 -34.87 4.34 1.81
C ASP A 239 -33.60 3.79 1.14
N PHE A 240 -33.51 3.85 -0.20
CA PHE A 240 -32.32 3.37 -0.93
C PHE A 240 -31.11 4.29 -0.73
N LEU A 241 -31.32 5.61 -0.62
CA LEU A 241 -30.25 6.57 -0.36
C LEU A 241 -29.81 6.56 1.11
N ASP A 242 -30.72 6.39 2.06
CA ASP A 242 -30.36 6.25 3.49
C ASP A 242 -29.63 4.92 3.76
N PHE A 243 -30.01 3.83 3.08
CA PHE A 243 -29.29 2.56 3.12
C PHE A 243 -27.86 2.69 2.55
N CYS A 244 -27.69 3.36 1.40
CA CYS A 244 -26.36 3.59 0.81
C CYS A 244 -25.47 4.48 1.70
N PHE A 245 -26.05 5.45 2.41
CA PHE A 245 -25.31 6.33 3.31
C PHE A 245 -24.90 5.63 4.61
N ARG A 246 -25.82 4.87 5.23
CA ARG A 246 -25.53 4.06 6.43
C ARG A 246 -24.58 2.89 6.16
N PHE A 247 -24.63 2.31 4.96
CA PHE A 247 -23.72 1.23 4.55
C PHE A 247 -22.29 1.74 4.31
N ARG A 248 -22.12 2.96 3.79
CA ARG A 248 -20.80 3.60 3.68
C ARG A 248 -20.17 3.86 5.05
N LEU A 249 -20.99 4.20 6.05
CA LEU A 249 -20.55 4.37 7.45
C LEU A 249 -20.26 3.04 8.16
N SER A 250 -20.98 1.95 7.86
CA SER A 250 -20.73 0.64 8.47
C SER A 250 -19.49 -0.06 7.91
N GLN A 251 -19.18 0.12 6.61
CA GLN A 251 -17.95 -0.40 5.99
C GLN A 251 -16.69 0.32 6.51
N LEU A 252 -16.77 1.62 6.80
CA LEU A 252 -15.71 2.39 7.47
C LEU A 252 -15.48 1.97 8.94
N LYS A 253 -16.52 1.49 9.63
CA LYS A 253 -16.40 0.90 10.98
C LYS A 253 -15.80 -0.51 10.96
N CYS A 254 -16.24 -1.37 10.02
CA CYS A 254 -15.86 -2.78 10.00
C CYS A 254 -14.41 -3.02 9.52
N THR A 255 -13.88 -2.18 8.62
CA THR A 255 -12.44 -2.19 8.26
C THR A 255 -11.55 -1.64 9.36
N TYR A 256 -12.11 -0.86 10.28
CA TYR A 256 -11.35 -0.36 11.42
C TYR A 256 -11.27 -1.37 12.58
N ASP A 257 -12.37 -2.04 12.91
CA ASP A 257 -12.38 -2.99 14.04
C ASP A 257 -11.58 -4.28 13.79
N LYS A 258 -11.36 -4.68 12.54
CA LYS A 258 -10.57 -5.89 12.23
C LYS A 258 -9.06 -5.71 12.40
N ASN A 259 -8.55 -4.48 12.42
CA ASN A 259 -7.11 -4.20 12.44
C ASN A 259 -6.56 -3.74 13.81
N TYR A 260 -7.38 -3.69 14.85
CA TYR A 260 -6.95 -3.35 16.22
C TYR A 260 -7.67 -4.23 17.26
N ARG A 261 -7.20 -5.47 17.45
CA ARG A 261 -7.30 -6.15 18.75
C ARG A 261 -5.95 -6.00 19.47
N PRO A 262 -5.89 -5.39 20.67
CA PRO A 262 -4.71 -5.51 21.51
C PRO A 262 -4.64 -6.94 22.06
N LEU A 263 -3.49 -7.60 21.87
CA LEU A 263 -3.08 -8.69 22.75
C LEU A 263 -2.86 -8.07 24.14
N HIS A 264 -3.76 -8.36 25.07
CA HIS A 264 -3.44 -8.78 26.45
C HIS A 264 -4.76 -9.05 27.19
N ALA A 265 -5.01 -10.33 27.44
CA ALA A 265 -5.83 -10.82 28.54
C ALA A 265 -5.40 -12.27 28.80
N LEU A 266 -4.33 -12.41 29.59
CA LEU A 266 -4.22 -13.23 30.80
C LEU A 266 -2.91 -12.84 31.50
#